data_AF-A0A800CI34-F1
#
_entry.id   AF-A0A800CI34-F1
#
_cell.length_a   1.000
_cell.length_b   1.000
_cell.length_c   1.000
_cell.angle_alpha   90.00
_cell.angle_beta   90.00
_cell.angle_gamma   90.00
#
_symmetry.space_group_name_H-M   'P 1'
#
loop_
_entity.id
_entity.type
_entity.pdbx_description
1 polymer ?
#
loop_
_entity_poly.entity_id
_entity_poly.type
_entity_poly.pdbx_seq_one_letter_code
_entity_poly.pdbx_strand_id
1 'polypeptide(L)'
;LIAQVNKSPFLKGTVYLPTPVTTEVAYLLLRDLGSDAVADFAESLANSDIVLLEPKSEDYRRAASVIRQYRDARIDFVDAVIVALAERLNITRILTIDQRDFRLFRPAHCPAFEIIP
;
A
#
# COMPACT_ATOMS: atom_id res chain seq x y z
N LEU A 1 0.09 1.84 2.70
CA LEU A 1 1.02 0.80 3.21
C LEU A 1 0.24 -0.47 3.58
N ILE A 2 0.90 -1.63 3.61
CA ILE A 2 0.32 -2.91 4.06
C ILE A 2 1.02 -3.33 5.37
N ALA A 3 0.31 -3.90 6.34
CA ALA A 3 0.91 -4.24 7.64
C ALA A 3 0.65 -5.70 8.07
N GLN A 4 1.71 -6.44 8.43
CA GLN A 4 1.59 -7.73 9.13
C GLN A 4 2.56 -7.79 10.31
N VAL A 5 2.03 -7.84 11.52
CA VAL A 5 2.55 -6.88 12.49
C VAL A 5 3.35 -7.63 13.60
N ASN A 6 4.71 -7.57 13.61
CA ASN A 6 5.69 -7.62 14.76
C ASN A 6 7.08 -7.05 14.31
N LYS A 7 7.78 -6.04 14.89
CA LYS A 7 7.66 -5.20 16.13
C LYS A 7 7.95 -3.69 15.85
N SER A 8 7.22 -2.77 16.50
CA SER A 8 7.51 -1.31 16.69
C SER A 8 6.65 -0.81 17.88
N PRO A 9 6.98 0.30 18.58
CA PRO A 9 6.26 0.72 19.77
C PRO A 9 4.80 1.17 19.53
N PHE A 10 4.48 1.66 18.33
CA PHE A 10 3.11 2.08 17.95
C PHE A 10 2.42 1.08 17.02
N LEU A 11 3.21 0.36 16.22
CA LEU A 11 2.76 -0.74 15.39
C LEU A 11 3.59 -1.95 15.83
N LYS A 12 3.07 -2.87 16.63
CA LYS A 12 3.78 -4.14 16.91
C LYS A 12 3.96 -4.87 15.58
N GLY A 13 4.99 -4.55 14.76
CA GLY A 13 4.92 -4.49 13.28
C GLY A 13 6.07 -4.98 12.37
N THR A 14 5.80 -5.89 11.42
CA THR A 14 6.51 -5.92 10.13
C THR A 14 5.65 -5.07 9.20
N VAL A 15 6.28 -4.17 8.48
CA VAL A 15 5.57 -3.24 7.59
C VAL A 15 5.94 -3.62 6.17
N TYR A 16 4.93 -3.91 5.35
CA TYR A 16 5.10 -4.22 3.93
C TYR A 16 4.78 -2.96 3.11
N LEU A 17 5.74 -2.53 2.31
CA LEU A 17 5.59 -1.39 1.42
C LEU A 17 5.60 -1.87 -0.03
N PRO A 18 4.45 -1.93 -0.71
CA PRO A 18 4.41 -2.26 -2.13
C PRO A 18 5.28 -1.30 -2.93
N THR A 19 6.14 -1.82 -3.81
CA THR A 19 7.06 -0.97 -4.58
C THR A 19 6.40 0.09 -5.48
N PRO A 20 5.15 -0.03 -5.96
CA PRO A 20 4.47 1.10 -6.61
C PRO A 20 4.28 2.32 -5.69
N VAL A 21 4.10 2.10 -4.38
CA VAL A 21 3.95 3.19 -3.39
C VAL A 21 5.24 3.99 -3.25
N THR A 22 6.42 3.37 -3.36
CA THR A 22 7.69 4.12 -3.27
C THR A 22 7.85 5.08 -4.44
N THR A 23 7.42 4.67 -5.64
CA THR A 23 7.42 5.52 -6.85
C THR A 23 6.45 6.69 -6.71
N GLU A 24 5.24 6.45 -6.19
CA GLU A 24 4.26 7.50 -5.94
C GLU A 24 4.74 8.51 -4.88
N VAL A 25 5.25 8.03 -3.75
CA VAL A 25 5.80 8.88 -2.69
C VAL A 25 6.99 9.70 -3.22
N ALA A 26 7.91 9.10 -3.97
CA ALA A 26 9.03 9.82 -4.56
C ALA A 26 8.56 10.92 -5.56
N TYR A 27 7.51 10.66 -6.33
CA TYR A 27 6.91 11.66 -7.22
C TYR A 27 6.30 12.84 -6.43
N LEU A 28 5.54 12.56 -5.36
CA LEU A 28 4.94 13.59 -4.51
C LEU A 28 6.00 14.42 -3.79
N LEU A 29 7.02 13.78 -3.22
CA LEU A 29 8.15 14.46 -2.57
C LEU A 29 8.91 15.36 -3.56
N LEU A 30 9.18 14.89 -4.77
CA LEU A 30 9.83 15.70 -5.80
C LEU A 30 8.99 16.92 -6.18
N ARG A 31 7.67 16.75 -6.31
CA ARG A 31 6.72 17.81 -6.69
C ARG A 31 6.61 18.89 -5.62
N ASP A 32 6.54 18.49 -4.35
CA ASP A 32 6.15 19.39 -3.25
C ASP A 32 7.35 19.88 -2.40
N LEU A 33 8.45 19.11 -2.34
CA LEU A 33 9.60 19.34 -1.45
C LEU A 33 10.97 19.34 -2.17
N GLY A 34 11.06 18.82 -3.39
CA GLY A 34 12.27 18.83 -4.21
C GLY A 34 13.16 17.58 -4.10
N SER A 35 14.35 17.63 -4.70
CA SER A 35 15.26 16.48 -4.85
C SER A 35 15.76 15.91 -3.52
N ASP A 36 16.05 16.78 -2.56
CA ASP A 36 16.74 16.40 -1.34
C ASP A 36 15.80 15.54 -0.46
N ALA A 37 14.50 15.89 -0.42
CA ALA A 37 13.47 15.06 0.22
C ALA A 37 13.31 13.66 -0.42
N VAL A 38 13.59 13.52 -1.72
CA VAL A 38 13.59 12.22 -2.41
C VAL A 38 14.84 11.40 -2.04
N ALA A 39 15.99 12.05 -1.88
CA ALA A 39 17.21 11.42 -1.40
C ALA A 39 17.05 10.94 0.05
N ASP A 40 16.57 11.81 0.94
CA ASP A 40 16.25 11.48 2.34
C ASP A 40 15.27 10.29 2.43
N PHE A 41 14.24 10.27 1.57
CA PHE A 41 13.30 9.14 1.50
C PHE A 41 13.99 7.84 1.07
N ALA A 42 14.82 7.86 0.01
CA ALA A 42 15.57 6.69 -0.43
C ALA A 42 16.53 6.17 0.65
N GLU A 43 17.23 7.06 1.37
CA GLU A 43 18.07 6.69 2.51
C GLU A 43 17.24 6.13 3.68
N SER A 44 16.07 6.71 3.97
CA SER A 44 15.17 6.20 5.01
C SER A 44 14.68 4.78 4.72
N LEU A 45 14.38 4.46 3.45
CA LEU A 45 13.98 3.10 3.05
C LEU A 45 15.11 2.11 3.30
N ALA A 46 16.34 2.45 2.88
CA ALA A 46 17.53 1.63 3.05
C ALA A 46 17.90 1.37 4.53
N ASN A 47 17.55 2.30 5.43
CA ASN A 47 17.83 2.22 6.86
C ASN A 47 16.62 1.78 7.72
N SER A 48 15.53 1.28 7.10
CA SER A 48 14.31 0.89 7.81
C SER A 48 14.07 -0.62 7.87
N ASP A 49 13.32 -1.08 8.88
CA ASP A 49 12.80 -2.45 8.96
C ASP A 49 11.59 -2.71 8.01
N ILE A 50 11.36 -1.84 7.02
CA ILE A 50 10.27 -1.98 6.06
C ILE A 50 10.65 -3.01 5.00
N VAL A 51 9.79 -4.02 4.82
CA VAL A 51 9.95 -5.01 3.76
C VAL A 51 9.29 -4.48 2.49
N LEU A 52 10.12 -4.08 1.52
CA LEU A 52 9.64 -3.76 0.17
C LEU A 52 8.99 -4.98 -0.46
N LEU A 53 7.83 -4.80 -1.09
CA LEU A 53 7.03 -5.89 -1.61
C LEU A 53 6.71 -5.71 -3.09
N GLU A 54 7.31 -6.55 -3.92
CA GLU A 54 7.13 -6.52 -5.37
C GLU A 54 5.80 -7.18 -5.79
N PRO A 55 4.94 -6.49 -6.55
CA PRO A 55 3.75 -7.10 -7.13
C PRO A 55 4.13 -8.00 -8.31
N LYS A 56 3.50 -9.16 -8.37
CA LYS A 56 3.65 -10.18 -9.41
C LYS A 56 2.60 -9.99 -10.51
N SER A 57 2.76 -10.68 -11.63
CA SER A 57 1.81 -10.67 -12.74
C SER A 57 0.38 -11.08 -12.36
N GLU A 58 0.20 -11.86 -11.29
CA GLU A 58 -1.11 -12.18 -10.72
C GLU A 58 -1.75 -11.00 -9.98
N ASP A 59 -0.94 -10.21 -9.26
CA ASP A 59 -1.40 -9.02 -8.54
C ASP A 59 -1.87 -7.94 -9.51
N TYR A 60 -1.13 -7.69 -10.59
CA TYR A 60 -1.56 -6.76 -11.65
C TYR A 60 -2.84 -7.22 -12.36
N ARG A 61 -3.02 -8.53 -12.58
CA ARG A 61 -4.29 -9.07 -13.11
C ARG A 61 -5.44 -8.86 -12.13
N ARG A 62 -5.21 -9.05 -10.83
CA ARG A 62 -6.24 -8.83 -9.80
C ARG A 62 -6.56 -7.34 -9.64
N ALA A 63 -5.56 -6.47 -9.60
CA ALA A 63 -5.71 -5.01 -9.58
C ALA A 63 -6.55 -4.51 -10.77
N ALA A 64 -6.28 -4.99 -11.98
CA ALA A 64 -7.11 -4.67 -13.16
C ALA A 64 -8.57 -5.13 -13.02
N SER A 65 -8.84 -6.22 -12.29
CA SER A 65 -10.21 -6.64 -11.96
C SER A 65 -10.85 -5.77 -10.86
N VAL A 66 -10.09 -5.34 -9.85
CA VAL A 66 -10.55 -4.39 -8.83
C VAL A 66 -10.93 -3.05 -9.47
N ILE A 67 -10.08 -2.47 -10.32
CA ILE A 67 -10.35 -1.20 -11.03
C ILE A 67 -11.63 -1.29 -11.85
N ARG A 68 -11.87 -2.42 -12.56
CA ARG A 68 -13.12 -2.64 -13.31
C ARG A 68 -14.35 -2.81 -12.42
N GLN A 69 -14.19 -3.47 -11.27
CA GLN A 69 -15.26 -3.69 -10.28
C GLN A 69 -15.73 -2.38 -9.63
N TYR A 70 -14.80 -1.44 -9.38
CA TYR A 70 -15.05 -0.16 -8.73
C TYR A 70 -14.90 1.04 -9.70
N ARG A 71 -15.14 0.83 -11.00
CA ARG A 71 -14.90 1.82 -12.08
C ARG A 71 -15.57 3.17 -11.83
N ASP A 72 -16.75 3.16 -11.22
CA ASP A 72 -17.57 4.35 -10.97
C ASP A 72 -17.05 5.17 -9.77
N ALA A 73 -16.16 4.59 -8.95
CA ALA A 73 -15.52 5.24 -7.80
C ALA A 73 -14.14 5.87 -8.11
N ARG A 74 -13.62 5.72 -9.35
CA ARG A 74 -12.31 6.26 -9.78
C ARG A 74 -11.10 5.84 -8.92
N ILE A 75 -11.09 4.57 -8.51
CA ILE A 75 -10.00 3.96 -7.74
C ILE A 75 -8.64 4.11 -8.43
N ASP A 76 -7.62 4.48 -7.65
CA ASP A 76 -6.23 4.58 -8.12
C ASP A 76 -5.59 3.19 -8.39
N PHE A 77 -4.57 3.18 -9.25
CA PHE A 77 -3.78 2.00 -9.57
C PHE A 77 -3.06 1.40 -8.36
N VAL A 78 -2.42 2.22 -7.52
CA VAL A 78 -1.66 1.80 -6.35
C VAL A 78 -2.58 1.16 -5.32
N ASP A 79 -3.75 1.74 -5.08
CA ASP A 79 -4.79 1.17 -4.21
C ASP A 79 -5.26 -0.21 -4.69
N ALA A 80 -5.53 -0.35 -5.99
CA ALA A 80 -5.93 -1.63 -6.57
C ALA A 80 -4.83 -2.70 -6.45
N VAL A 81 -3.55 -2.30 -6.54
CA VAL A 81 -2.41 -3.18 -6.28
C VAL A 81 -2.29 -3.53 -4.79
N ILE A 82 -2.53 -2.57 -3.88
CA ILE A 82 -2.58 -2.82 -2.44
C ILE A 82 -3.64 -3.87 -2.10
N VAL A 83 -4.85 -3.76 -2.66
CA VAL A 83 -5.94 -4.75 -2.48
C VAL A 83 -5.51 -6.13 -2.98
N ALA A 84 -4.95 -6.22 -4.19
CA ALA A 84 -4.50 -7.48 -4.77
C ALA A 84 -3.42 -8.18 -3.92
N LEU A 85 -2.44 -7.40 -3.44
CA LEU A 85 -1.37 -7.89 -2.56
C LEU A 85 -1.91 -8.35 -1.20
N ALA A 86 -2.82 -7.59 -0.61
CA ALA A 86 -3.44 -7.93 0.66
C ALA A 86 -4.26 -9.23 0.57
N GLU A 87 -4.98 -9.45 -0.53
CA GLU A 87 -5.66 -10.72 -0.80
C GLU A 87 -4.68 -11.89 -0.97
N ARG A 88 -3.66 -11.76 -1.83
CA ARG A 88 -2.68 -12.85 -2.07
C ARG A 88 -1.91 -13.23 -0.81
N LEU A 89 -1.62 -12.27 0.06
CA LEU A 89 -0.84 -12.47 1.28
C LEU A 89 -1.72 -12.74 2.51
N ASN A 90 -3.04 -12.78 2.35
CA ASN A 90 -4.02 -12.93 3.44
C ASN A 90 -3.86 -11.86 4.55
N ILE A 91 -3.50 -10.64 4.16
CA ILE A 91 -3.29 -9.52 5.08
C ILE A 91 -4.60 -8.74 5.20
N THR A 92 -5.08 -8.58 6.43
CA THR A 92 -6.34 -7.88 6.72
C THR A 92 -6.14 -6.43 7.16
N ARG A 93 -4.90 -6.00 7.44
CA ARG A 93 -4.57 -4.70 8.04
C ARG A 93 -3.91 -3.76 7.02
N ILE A 94 -4.55 -2.62 6.75
CA ILE A 94 -4.05 -1.59 5.83
C ILE A 94 -3.66 -0.35 6.64
N LEU A 95 -2.44 0.14 6.41
CA LEU A 95 -1.94 1.37 7.02
C LEU A 95 -2.04 2.52 6.00
N THR A 96 -3.01 3.43 6.20
CA THR A 96 -3.30 4.53 5.27
C THR A 96 -3.95 5.72 5.99
N ILE A 97 -3.64 6.93 5.54
CA ILE A 97 -4.35 8.16 5.94
C ILE A 97 -5.64 8.36 5.12
N ASP A 98 -5.70 7.84 3.90
CA ASP A 98 -6.95 7.79 3.14
C ASP A 98 -7.73 6.52 3.54
N GLN A 99 -8.53 6.65 4.58
CA GLN A 99 -9.43 5.58 5.00
C GLN A 99 -10.68 5.48 4.12
N ARG A 100 -11.02 6.48 3.31
CA ARG A 100 -12.31 6.56 2.63
C ARG A 100 -12.40 5.48 1.57
N ASP A 101 -11.40 5.43 0.70
CA ASP A 101 -11.44 4.53 -0.46
C ASP A 101 -11.17 3.09 -0.03
N PHE A 102 -10.31 2.87 0.98
CA PHE A 102 -10.13 1.54 1.57
C PHE A 102 -11.36 0.97 2.29
N ARG A 103 -12.28 1.81 2.80
CA ARG A 103 -13.56 1.36 3.37
C ARG A 103 -14.56 0.88 2.31
N LEU A 104 -14.39 1.26 1.04
CA LEU A 104 -15.23 0.81 -0.07
C LEU A 104 -14.92 -0.64 -0.49
N PHE A 105 -13.66 -1.05 -0.41
CA PHE A 105 -13.25 -2.37 -0.86
C PHE A 105 -13.86 -3.51 -0.03
N ARG A 106 -14.20 -4.60 -0.73
CA ARG A 106 -14.58 -5.88 -0.14
C ARG A 106 -13.58 -6.93 -0.66
N PRO A 107 -12.49 -7.19 0.08
CA PRO A 107 -11.47 -8.12 -0.36
C PRO A 107 -11.98 -9.57 -0.29
N ALA A 108 -11.39 -10.45 -1.08
CA ALA A 108 -11.85 -11.84 -1.22
C ALA A 108 -11.66 -12.71 0.04
N HIS A 109 -10.74 -12.37 0.93
CA HIS A 109 -10.36 -13.18 2.10
C HIS A 109 -10.95 -12.71 3.44
N CYS A 110 -11.52 -11.51 3.53
CA CYS A 110 -12.14 -11.02 4.76
C CYS A 110 -13.32 -10.05 4.49
N PRO A 111 -14.27 -9.87 5.44
CA PRO A 111 -15.46 -9.04 5.21
C PRO A 111 -15.15 -7.57 4.90
N ALA A 112 -14.07 -7.05 5.48
CA ALA A 112 -13.51 -5.71 5.26
C ALA A 112 -12.05 -5.70 5.77
N PHE A 113 -11.27 -4.70 5.34
CA PHE A 113 -9.97 -4.41 5.94
C PHE A 113 -10.12 -3.77 7.33
N GLU A 114 -9.22 -4.13 8.25
CA GLU A 114 -8.91 -3.31 9.41
C GLU A 114 -8.00 -2.17 8.94
N ILE A 115 -8.51 -0.94 8.97
CA ILE A 115 -7.77 0.24 8.55
C ILE A 115 -7.19 0.93 9.77
N ILE A 116 -5.93 1.31 9.67
CA ILE A 116 -5.15 2.00 10.70
C ILE A 116 -4.28 3.11 10.08
N PRO A 117 -3.81 4.10 10.85
CA PRO A 117 -4.43 4.55 12.10
C PRO A 117 -5.84 5.06 11.82
#